data_AF-A0A5F9DIH4-F1
#
_entry.id   AF-A0A5F9DIH4-F1
#
_cell.length_a   1.000
_cell.length_b   1.000
_cell.length_c   1.000
_cell.angle_alpha   90.00
_cell.angle_beta   90.00
_cell.angle_gamma   90.00
#
_symmetry.space_group_name_H-M   'P 1'
#
loop_
_entity.id
_entity.type
_entity.pdbx_description
1 polymer ?
#
loop_
_entity_poly.entity_id
_entity_poly.type
_entity_poly.pdbx_seq_one_letter_code
_entity_poly.pdbx_strand_id
1 'polypeptide(L)'
;MEAEAVRGAAGIYPVDVLEDDPDGHREATLTYYASLREGARTPPAALRFPTGEQVKLEASSVCLCTVYRDDPQHKLLVLVNPQDTKTVVAVYVKESWWCTEDVLRTSDPAREGLMEVQAFGERIVLFILNVVIFGRSERSLDDDAMFFLPHSAKERAKILWRNGAAVGFYTTKRKGSLCGDGTGACYLLPVLDTVFVRRKHRRQGLGTAMLRDFCETFSEDEALGVSCPISPAMYQVCRQFLLAYPEERGRLWEVEPPGAWGQRTSIWLKVQLQQARLGEWPPAGLYLAQELLGFILQPLVSQCWQVLQMHSKGKNLQRRCPVSMLRSRELNSLAAFPFPWLLHFTPDMRALHRVHGRCVL
;
A
#
# COMPACT_ATOMS: atom_id res chain seq x y z
N MET A 1 5.85 -31.20 27.93
CA MET A 1 4.78 -30.21 28.15
C MET A 1 4.47 -29.65 26.78
N GLU A 2 3.38 -30.10 26.17
CA GLU A 2 2.95 -29.65 24.83
C GLU A 2 2.59 -28.16 24.95
N ALA A 3 3.30 -27.29 24.25
CA ALA A 3 2.82 -25.93 24.08
C ALA A 3 1.72 -25.98 23.01
N GLU A 4 0.48 -26.06 23.49
CA GLU A 4 -0.67 -25.70 22.67
C GLU A 4 -0.39 -24.31 22.08
N ALA A 5 -0.59 -24.17 20.76
CA ALA A 5 -0.90 -22.86 20.21
C ALA A 5 -2.05 -22.35 21.07
N VAL A 6 -1.86 -21.22 21.76
CA VAL A 6 -2.89 -20.63 22.60
C VAL A 6 -4.09 -20.43 21.66
N ARG A 7 -5.09 -21.30 21.77
CA ARG A 7 -6.46 -20.95 21.36
C ARG A 7 -6.67 -19.66 22.12
N GLY A 8 -6.70 -18.51 21.42
CA GLY A 8 -6.73 -17.19 22.03
C GLY A 8 -7.60 -17.27 23.27
N ALA A 9 -6.96 -17.15 24.45
CA ALA A 9 -7.61 -17.43 25.73
C ALA A 9 -8.96 -16.71 25.69
N ALA A 10 -10.05 -17.47 25.79
CA ALA A 10 -11.36 -17.09 25.26
C ALA A 10 -11.65 -15.58 25.40
N GLY A 11 -11.45 -14.83 24.31
CA GLY A 11 -11.69 -13.39 24.25
C GLY A 11 -10.49 -12.46 24.44
N ILE A 12 -9.24 -12.87 24.18
CA ILE A 12 -8.08 -11.96 24.19
C ILE A 12 -7.16 -12.22 22.97
N TYR A 13 -6.89 -11.19 22.16
CA TYR A 13 -6.07 -11.26 20.95
C TYR A 13 -4.80 -10.40 21.03
N PRO A 14 -3.78 -10.63 20.17
CA PRO A 14 -2.50 -9.94 20.25
C PRO A 14 -2.61 -8.41 20.30
N VAL A 15 -3.46 -7.83 19.45
CA VAL A 15 -3.66 -6.38 19.37
C VAL A 15 -4.30 -5.79 20.64
N ASP A 16 -5.00 -6.61 21.44
CA ASP A 16 -5.69 -6.18 22.66
C ASP A 16 -4.76 -6.18 23.88
N VAL A 17 -3.69 -6.98 23.85
CA VAL A 17 -2.75 -7.13 24.99
C VAL A 17 -1.38 -6.54 24.74
N LEU A 18 -1.07 -6.17 23.51
CA LEU A 18 0.23 -5.59 23.20
C LEU A 18 0.35 -4.23 23.88
N GLU A 19 1.36 -4.11 24.73
CA GLU A 19 1.78 -2.81 25.21
C GLU A 19 2.46 -2.06 24.05
N ASP A 20 2.31 -0.74 24.03
CA ASP A 20 2.91 0.09 22.99
C ASP A 20 4.40 0.35 23.29
N ASP A 21 5.17 -0.75 23.33
CA ASP A 21 6.61 -0.78 23.54
C ASP A 21 7.30 -1.57 22.41
N PRO A 22 7.56 -0.91 21.25
CA PRO A 22 8.23 -1.54 20.12
C PRO A 22 9.64 -2.07 20.45
N ASP A 23 10.37 -1.41 21.35
CA ASP A 23 11.74 -1.75 21.72
C ASP A 23 11.79 -2.97 22.65
N GLY A 24 10.93 -3.02 23.68
CA GLY A 24 10.79 -4.22 24.50
C GLY A 24 10.33 -5.41 23.68
N HIS A 25 9.45 -5.20 22.69
CA HIS A 25 9.09 -6.25 21.74
C HIS A 25 10.26 -6.75 20.92
N ARG A 26 11.10 -5.85 20.43
CA ARG A 26 12.31 -6.17 19.67
C ARG A 26 13.28 -6.99 20.51
N GLU A 27 13.54 -6.59 21.75
CA GLU A 27 14.43 -7.32 22.66
C GLU A 27 13.92 -8.73 22.96
N ALA A 28 12.64 -8.85 23.35
CA ALA A 28 12.02 -10.15 23.61
C ALA A 28 12.07 -11.08 22.39
N THR A 29 11.84 -10.53 21.19
CA THR A 29 11.89 -11.25 19.91
C THR A 29 13.30 -11.76 19.62
N LEU A 30 14.32 -10.91 19.78
CA LEU A 30 15.71 -11.29 19.51
C LEU A 30 16.23 -12.32 20.53
N THR A 31 15.90 -12.15 21.81
CA THR A 31 16.24 -13.08 22.88
C THR A 31 15.63 -14.46 22.63
N TYR A 32 14.35 -14.50 22.25
CA TYR A 32 13.70 -15.76 21.90
C TYR A 32 14.33 -16.41 20.66
N TYR A 33 14.61 -15.64 19.61
CA TYR A 33 15.27 -16.15 18.40
C TYR A 33 16.66 -16.73 18.68
N ALA A 34 17.47 -16.07 19.51
CA ALA A 34 18.77 -16.59 19.94
C ALA A 34 18.63 -17.93 20.67
N SER A 35 17.68 -18.02 21.62
CA SER A 35 17.43 -19.25 22.37
C SER A 35 17.00 -20.44 21.50
N LEU A 36 16.27 -20.17 20.41
CA LEU A 36 15.89 -21.20 19.42
C LEU A 36 17.09 -21.68 18.61
N ARG A 37 18.03 -20.79 18.26
CA ARG A 37 19.22 -21.16 17.47
C ARG A 37 20.25 -21.92 18.29
N GLU A 38 20.37 -21.60 19.57
CA GLU A 38 21.31 -22.25 20.49
C GLU A 38 20.79 -23.60 21.01
N GLY A 39 19.53 -23.95 20.72
CA GLY A 39 18.88 -25.14 21.30
C GLY A 39 18.69 -25.04 22.81
N ALA A 40 18.84 -23.84 23.39
CA ALA A 40 18.81 -23.58 24.83
C ALA A 40 17.40 -23.67 25.44
N ARG A 41 16.36 -23.56 24.61
CA ARG A 41 14.97 -23.84 24.98
C ARG A 41 14.47 -25.04 24.19
N THR A 42 13.71 -25.94 24.83
CA THR A 42 12.92 -26.95 24.11
C THR A 42 11.75 -26.22 23.47
N PRO A 43 11.72 -26.03 22.13
CA PRO A 43 10.59 -25.37 21.51
C PRO A 43 9.31 -26.21 21.71
N PRO A 44 8.11 -25.58 21.65
CA PRO A 44 6.87 -26.32 21.43
C PRO A 44 7.06 -27.34 20.30
N ALA A 45 6.70 -28.61 20.54
CA ALA A 45 6.97 -29.69 19.58
C ALA A 45 6.33 -29.42 18.20
N ALA A 46 5.15 -28.79 18.17
CA ALA A 46 4.50 -28.29 16.97
C ALA A 46 3.38 -27.29 17.34
N LEU A 47 3.16 -26.29 16.48
CA LEU A 47 1.95 -25.46 16.55
C LEU A 47 0.82 -26.18 15.82
N ARG A 48 -0.29 -26.41 16.52
CA ARG A 48 -1.51 -26.96 15.93
C ARG A 48 -2.39 -25.81 15.44
N PHE A 49 -2.69 -25.80 14.15
CA PHE A 49 -3.56 -24.79 13.55
C PHE A 49 -5.03 -25.25 13.57
N PRO A 50 -5.99 -24.32 13.48
CA PRO A 50 -7.42 -24.66 13.40
C PRO A 50 -7.78 -25.59 12.23
N THR A 51 -6.95 -25.59 11.19
CA THR A 51 -7.05 -26.50 10.02
C THR A 51 -6.64 -27.94 10.33
N GLY A 52 -6.12 -28.22 11.54
CA GLY A 52 -5.58 -29.52 11.95
C GLY A 52 -4.12 -29.72 11.55
N GLU A 53 -3.55 -28.81 10.76
CA GLU A 53 -2.13 -28.83 10.38
C GLU A 53 -1.22 -28.64 11.60
N GLN A 54 -0.12 -29.38 11.63
CA GLN A 54 0.92 -29.21 12.65
C GLN A 54 2.20 -28.74 11.98
N VAL A 55 2.71 -27.58 12.41
CA VAL A 55 4.00 -27.08 11.94
C VAL A 55 5.00 -27.19 13.07
N LYS A 56 6.07 -27.95 12.84
CA LYS A 56 7.18 -28.07 13.78
C LYS A 56 7.90 -26.75 13.92
N LEU A 57 8.22 -26.41 15.16
CA LEU A 57 8.93 -25.19 15.46
C LEU A 57 10.44 -25.43 15.42
N GLU A 58 11.01 -25.26 14.23
CA GLU A 58 12.43 -25.45 13.98
C GLU A 58 13.08 -24.13 13.57
N ALA A 59 14.35 -23.92 13.94
CA ALA A 59 15.08 -22.69 13.61
C ALA A 59 15.16 -22.42 12.09
N SER A 60 15.12 -23.46 11.26
CA SER A 60 15.07 -23.39 9.78
C SER A 60 13.74 -22.85 9.25
N SER A 61 12.65 -23.01 10.00
CA SER A 61 11.29 -22.60 9.62
C SER A 61 10.92 -21.22 10.19
N VAL A 62 11.82 -20.61 10.96
CA VAL A 62 11.59 -19.30 11.59
C VAL A 62 12.42 -18.23 10.88
N CYS A 63 11.79 -17.12 10.51
CA CYS A 63 12.42 -16.01 9.83
C CYS A 63 12.14 -14.69 10.55
N LEU A 64 13.05 -13.73 10.42
CA LEU A 64 12.82 -12.35 10.87
C LEU A 64 12.36 -11.50 9.69
N CYS A 65 11.22 -10.82 9.84
CA CYS A 65 10.71 -9.87 8.86
C CYS A 65 10.69 -8.46 9.45
N THR A 66 11.15 -7.47 8.69
CA THR A 66 11.11 -6.07 9.09
C THR A 66 9.68 -5.54 9.01
N VAL A 67 9.18 -4.95 10.11
CA VAL A 67 7.82 -4.41 10.20
C VAL A 67 7.70 -3.11 9.39
N TYR A 68 8.77 -2.32 9.37
CA TYR A 68 8.89 -1.09 8.59
C TYR A 68 9.91 -1.25 7.47
N ARG A 69 9.71 -0.52 6.38
CA ARG A 69 10.67 -0.54 5.25
C ARG A 69 11.90 0.34 5.48
N ASP A 70 11.72 1.42 6.22
CA ASP A 70 12.71 2.47 6.48
C ASP A 70 13.41 2.29 7.83
N ASP A 71 13.00 1.28 8.60
CA ASP A 71 13.59 0.96 9.89
C ASP A 71 13.82 -0.56 10.02
N PRO A 72 15.09 -1.01 9.92
CA PRO A 72 15.43 -2.42 10.04
C PRO A 72 15.49 -2.93 11.50
N GLN A 73 15.33 -2.06 12.50
CA GLN A 73 15.44 -2.44 13.91
C GLN A 73 14.21 -3.25 14.36
N HIS A 74 13.01 -2.80 13.99
CA HIS A 74 11.77 -3.46 14.36
C HIS A 74 11.50 -4.68 13.47
N LYS A 75 11.69 -5.87 14.06
CA LYS A 75 11.52 -7.15 13.38
C LYS A 75 10.47 -8.00 14.09
N LEU A 76 9.72 -8.74 13.30
CA LEU A 76 8.74 -9.73 13.73
C LEU A 76 9.26 -11.12 13.37
N LEU A 77 9.20 -12.07 14.30
CA LEU A 77 9.45 -13.47 13.98
C LEU A 77 8.22 -14.08 13.32
N VAL A 78 8.45 -14.69 12.17
CA VAL A 78 7.44 -15.38 11.39
C VAL A 78 7.82 -16.86 11.28
N LEU A 79 6.83 -17.73 11.41
CA LEU A 79 6.95 -19.16 11.14
C LEU A 79 6.44 -19.41 9.73
N VAL A 80 7.28 -20.00 8.88
CA VAL A 80 6.91 -20.41 7.53
C VAL A 80 6.57 -21.90 7.48
N ASN A 81 5.69 -22.28 6.55
CA ASN A 81 5.40 -23.67 6.30
C ASN A 81 6.67 -24.36 5.75
N PRO A 82 7.17 -25.44 6.38
CA PRO A 82 8.38 -26.12 5.93
C PRO A 82 8.22 -26.77 4.54
N GLN A 83 6.99 -27.02 4.07
CA GLN A 83 6.74 -27.65 2.78
C GLN A 83 7.00 -26.71 1.60
N ASP A 84 6.61 -25.44 1.70
CA ASP A 84 6.75 -24.46 0.62
C ASP A 84 7.73 -23.33 0.92
N THR A 85 8.16 -23.19 2.19
CA THR A 85 9.10 -22.18 2.73
C THR A 85 8.69 -20.72 2.48
N LYS A 86 7.45 -20.48 2.05
CA LYS A 86 6.94 -19.18 1.59
C LYS A 86 5.69 -18.75 2.34
N THR A 87 4.85 -19.70 2.73
CA THR A 87 3.59 -19.44 3.42
C THR A 87 3.87 -19.16 4.88
N VAL A 88 3.60 -17.94 5.32
CA VAL A 88 3.67 -17.60 6.74
C VAL A 88 2.41 -18.11 7.44
N VAL A 89 2.60 -18.96 8.45
CA VAL A 89 1.50 -19.62 9.17
C VAL A 89 1.27 -19.01 10.55
N ALA A 90 2.31 -18.48 11.18
CA ALA A 90 2.23 -17.87 12.51
C ALA A 90 3.26 -16.76 12.69
N VAL A 91 3.03 -15.92 13.69
CA VAL A 91 3.98 -14.89 14.13
C VAL A 91 4.13 -14.91 15.65
N TYR A 92 5.31 -14.56 16.13
CA TYR A 92 5.59 -14.49 17.55
C TYR A 92 5.28 -13.10 18.09
N VAL A 93 4.32 -13.01 19.00
CA VAL A 93 3.85 -11.77 19.60
C VAL A 93 3.56 -12.02 21.08
N LYS A 94 4.07 -11.14 21.95
CA LYS A 94 3.92 -11.20 23.41
C LYS A 94 4.21 -12.60 23.97
N GLU A 95 5.43 -13.06 23.75
CA GLU A 95 5.93 -14.36 24.23
C GLU A 95 5.19 -15.61 23.72
N SER A 96 4.30 -15.46 22.74
CA SER A 96 3.45 -16.54 22.25
C SER A 96 3.42 -16.56 20.72
N TRP A 97 3.17 -17.74 20.16
CA TRP A 97 2.95 -17.90 18.72
C TRP A 97 1.47 -17.82 18.39
N TRP A 98 1.14 -16.95 17.44
CA TRP A 98 -0.23 -16.69 17.01
C TRP A 98 -0.39 -17.01 15.53
N CYS A 99 -1.46 -17.72 15.18
CA CYS A 99 -1.77 -17.91 13.78
C CYS A 99 -2.12 -16.56 13.12
N THR A 100 -1.86 -16.45 11.82
CA THR A 100 -2.07 -15.19 11.09
C THR A 100 -3.51 -14.68 11.19
N GLU A 101 -4.51 -15.57 11.23
CA GLU A 101 -5.91 -15.18 11.41
C GLU A 101 -6.24 -14.66 12.80
N ASP A 102 -5.62 -15.17 13.86
CA ASP A 102 -5.86 -14.71 15.24
C ASP A 102 -5.21 -13.36 15.51
N VAL A 103 -4.08 -13.06 14.85
CA VAL A 103 -3.47 -11.72 14.91
C VAL A 103 -4.40 -10.65 14.35
N LEU A 104 -5.23 -11.01 13.37
CA LEU A 104 -6.21 -10.09 12.77
C LEU A 104 -7.50 -9.96 13.58
N ARG A 105 -7.63 -10.63 14.72
CA ARG A 105 -8.83 -10.56 15.55
C ARG A 105 -8.67 -9.59 16.72
N THR A 106 -9.79 -9.14 17.23
CA THR A 106 -9.89 -8.31 18.43
C THR A 106 -11.14 -8.71 19.21
N SER A 107 -11.04 -8.58 20.52
CA SER A 107 -12.12 -8.79 21.48
C SER A 107 -12.75 -7.47 21.94
N ASP A 108 -12.11 -6.35 21.59
CA ASP A 108 -12.54 -5.02 21.96
C ASP A 108 -13.67 -4.54 21.04
N PRO A 109 -14.90 -4.35 21.56
CA PRO A 109 -16.02 -3.90 20.76
C PRO A 109 -15.86 -2.47 20.25
N ALA A 110 -14.93 -1.67 20.82
CA ALA A 110 -14.62 -0.34 20.31
C ALA A 110 -13.84 -0.38 18.99
N ARG A 111 -13.22 -1.52 18.65
CA ARG A 111 -12.54 -1.72 17.38
C ARG A 111 -13.50 -2.14 16.27
N GLU A 112 -14.25 -1.17 15.75
CA GLU A 112 -15.20 -1.35 14.64
C GLU A 112 -15.12 -0.17 13.66
N GLY A 113 -15.22 -0.45 12.36
CA GLY A 113 -15.10 0.56 11.32
C GLY A 113 -13.65 0.93 10.98
N LEU A 114 -13.46 2.09 10.32
CA LEU A 114 -12.14 2.59 9.95
C LEU A 114 -11.47 3.29 11.13
N MET A 115 -10.35 2.74 11.58
CA MET A 115 -9.59 3.29 12.71
C MET A 115 -8.16 3.59 12.32
N GLU A 116 -7.65 4.73 12.78
CA GLU A 116 -6.26 5.11 12.55
C GLU A 116 -5.31 4.20 13.33
N VAL A 117 -4.21 3.80 12.68
CA VAL A 117 -3.14 3.03 13.31
C VAL A 117 -2.32 3.97 14.20
N GLN A 118 -2.39 3.75 15.51
CA GLN A 118 -1.71 4.53 16.54
C GLN A 118 -0.69 3.70 17.33
N ALA A 119 -0.97 2.41 17.56
CA ALA A 119 -0.14 1.55 18.39
C ALA A 119 0.67 0.52 17.58
N PHE A 120 1.73 0.00 18.18
CA PHE A 120 2.57 -1.04 17.58
C PHE A 120 1.80 -2.33 17.28
N GLY A 121 0.83 -2.71 18.11
CA GLY A 121 -0.03 -3.87 17.85
C GLY A 121 -0.82 -3.72 16.55
N GLU A 122 -1.36 -2.53 16.29
CA GLU A 122 -2.07 -2.21 15.05
C GLU A 122 -1.10 -2.17 13.85
N ARG A 123 0.16 -1.77 14.07
CA ARG A 123 1.21 -1.89 13.04
C ARG A 123 1.51 -3.34 12.67
N ILE A 124 1.51 -4.25 13.63
CA ILE A 124 1.63 -5.69 13.35
C ILE A 124 0.41 -6.15 12.53
N VAL A 125 -0.81 -5.77 12.91
CA VAL A 125 -2.03 -6.11 12.14
C VAL A 125 -1.93 -5.61 10.69
N LEU A 126 -1.53 -4.35 10.50
CA LEU A 126 -1.30 -3.76 9.18
C LEU A 126 -0.25 -4.55 8.38
N PHE A 127 0.87 -4.91 9.02
CA PHE A 127 1.92 -5.73 8.41
C PHE A 127 1.40 -7.11 7.96
N ILE A 128 0.60 -7.78 8.80
CA ILE A 128 0.00 -9.08 8.46
C ILE A 128 -0.97 -8.93 7.27
N LEU A 129 -1.85 -7.93 7.27
CA LEU A 129 -2.76 -7.70 6.13
C LEU A 129 -1.98 -7.44 4.83
N ASN A 130 -0.94 -6.62 4.89
CA ASN A 130 -0.21 -6.15 3.72
C ASN A 130 0.79 -7.20 3.17
N VAL A 131 1.70 -7.66 4.01
CA VAL A 131 2.85 -8.48 3.58
C VAL A 131 2.49 -9.96 3.55
N VAL A 132 1.69 -10.42 4.52
CA VAL A 132 1.35 -11.84 4.65
C VAL A 132 0.10 -12.17 3.87
N ILE A 133 -1.06 -11.62 4.24
CA ILE A 133 -2.34 -11.97 3.61
C ILE A 133 -2.39 -11.52 2.16
N PHE A 134 -2.21 -10.23 1.87
CA PHE A 134 -2.16 -9.77 0.49
C PHE A 134 -0.94 -10.35 -0.23
N GLY A 135 0.27 -10.11 0.29
CA GLY A 135 1.51 -10.44 -0.40
C GLY A 135 1.76 -11.93 -0.69
N ARG A 136 1.18 -12.85 0.09
CA ARG A 136 1.42 -14.30 -0.04
C ARG A 136 0.16 -15.14 -0.26
N SER A 137 -0.97 -14.78 0.35
CA SER A 137 -2.16 -15.65 0.38
C SER A 137 -3.26 -15.27 -0.61
N GLU A 138 -3.56 -13.97 -0.76
CA GLU A 138 -4.73 -13.49 -1.50
C GLU A 138 -4.37 -12.77 -2.81
N ARG A 139 -3.08 -12.65 -3.14
CA ARG A 139 -2.61 -12.07 -4.39
C ARG A 139 -2.89 -12.98 -5.60
N SER A 140 -3.22 -12.35 -6.73
CA SER A 140 -3.24 -13.01 -8.04
C SER A 140 -1.81 -13.26 -8.52
N LEU A 141 -1.49 -14.52 -8.86
CA LEU A 141 -0.18 -14.89 -9.42
C LEU A 141 0.05 -14.32 -10.83
N ASP A 142 -1.02 -13.98 -11.56
CA ASP A 142 -0.93 -13.39 -12.90
C ASP A 142 -0.52 -11.90 -12.88
N ASP A 143 -0.45 -11.30 -11.69
CA ASP A 143 -0.12 -9.88 -11.48
C ASP A 143 1.29 -9.77 -10.87
N ASP A 144 2.29 -10.35 -11.55
CA ASP A 144 3.70 -10.48 -11.11
C ASP A 144 4.37 -9.14 -10.73
N ALA A 145 3.80 -8.02 -11.16
CA ALA A 145 4.37 -6.69 -10.95
C ALA A 145 4.10 -6.07 -9.56
N MET A 146 3.19 -6.61 -8.73
CA MET A 146 2.59 -5.86 -7.60
C MET A 146 2.88 -6.46 -6.22
N PHE A 147 4.09 -6.27 -5.69
CA PHE A 147 4.39 -6.51 -4.26
C PHE A 147 4.26 -5.20 -3.48
N PHE A 148 3.53 -5.24 -2.38
CA PHE A 148 3.64 -4.18 -1.37
C PHE A 148 4.82 -4.47 -0.46
N LEU A 149 5.69 -3.47 -0.35
CA LEU A 149 6.69 -3.45 0.71
C LEU A 149 6.00 -3.13 2.04
N PRO A 150 6.62 -3.47 3.19
CA PRO A 150 6.19 -2.92 4.47
C PRO A 150 6.07 -1.39 4.39
N HIS A 151 5.07 -0.82 5.06
CA HIS A 151 4.88 0.64 5.05
C HIS A 151 5.94 1.32 5.90
N SER A 152 6.19 2.61 5.61
CA SER A 152 7.10 3.39 6.46
C SER A 152 6.47 3.61 7.84
N ALA A 153 7.29 3.70 8.89
CA ALA A 153 6.81 4.09 10.22
C ALA A 153 6.08 5.45 10.20
N LYS A 154 6.48 6.36 9.29
CA LYS A 154 5.93 7.71 9.12
C LYS A 154 4.64 7.74 8.29
N GLU A 155 4.29 6.64 7.64
CA GLU A 155 3.15 6.57 6.74
C GLU A 155 1.86 6.33 7.52
N ARG A 156 0.88 7.23 7.34
CA ARG A 156 -0.43 7.06 7.97
C ARG A 156 -1.19 5.89 7.36
N ALA A 157 -1.87 5.13 8.21
CA ALA A 157 -2.74 4.04 7.81
C ALA A 157 -4.03 4.04 8.63
N LYS A 158 -5.11 3.54 8.04
CA LYS A 158 -6.31 3.11 8.78
C LYS A 158 -6.59 1.64 8.52
N ILE A 159 -6.98 0.91 9.55
CA ILE A 159 -7.45 -0.47 9.47
C ILE A 159 -8.97 -0.46 9.51
N LEU A 160 -9.59 -1.24 8.64
CA LEU A 160 -11.03 -1.50 8.67
C LEU A 160 -11.29 -2.73 9.54
N TRP A 161 -11.89 -2.50 10.69
CA TRP A 161 -12.38 -3.52 11.61
C TRP A 161 -13.84 -3.81 11.34
N ARG A 162 -14.22 -5.09 11.38
CA ARG A 162 -15.60 -5.52 11.23
C ARG A 162 -15.85 -6.85 11.93
N ASN A 163 -16.82 -6.88 12.83
CA ASN A 163 -17.23 -8.08 13.57
C ASN A 163 -16.04 -8.75 14.30
N GLY A 164 -15.22 -7.95 15.00
CA GLY A 164 -14.08 -8.45 15.78
C GLY A 164 -12.88 -8.90 14.94
N ALA A 165 -12.78 -8.49 13.67
CA ALA A 165 -11.64 -8.80 12.81
C ALA A 165 -11.24 -7.63 11.91
N ALA A 166 -9.93 -7.51 11.66
CA ALA A 166 -9.38 -6.62 10.65
C ALA A 166 -9.59 -7.22 9.24
N VAL A 167 -10.36 -6.52 8.41
CA VAL A 167 -10.82 -7.02 7.10
C VAL A 167 -10.23 -6.26 5.91
N GLY A 168 -9.49 -5.19 6.17
CA GLY A 168 -8.83 -4.40 5.14
C GLY A 168 -8.08 -3.22 5.76
N PHE A 169 -7.40 -2.46 4.92
CA PHE A 169 -6.73 -1.24 5.33
C PHE A 169 -6.59 -0.29 4.15
N TYR A 170 -6.25 0.96 4.44
CA TYR A 170 -5.65 1.84 3.45
C TYR A 170 -4.52 2.67 4.07
N THR A 171 -3.58 3.15 3.24
CA THR A 171 -2.51 4.05 3.66
C THR A 171 -2.53 5.35 2.86
N THR A 172 -1.92 6.39 3.44
CA THR A 172 -1.87 7.72 2.82
C THR A 172 -0.49 8.33 2.88
N LYS A 173 -0.14 9.03 1.81
CA LYS A 173 0.97 10.00 1.80
C LYS A 173 0.40 11.37 2.07
N ARG A 174 0.91 12.02 3.13
CA ARG A 174 0.51 13.38 3.45
C ARG A 174 1.15 14.36 2.46
N LYS A 175 0.42 15.42 2.12
CA LYS A 175 1.01 16.60 1.49
C LYS A 175 2.20 17.09 2.32
N GLY A 176 3.32 17.38 1.66
CA GLY A 176 4.58 17.77 2.30
C GLY A 176 5.47 16.61 2.77
N SER A 177 4.98 15.36 2.79
CA SER A 177 5.84 14.21 3.13
C SER A 177 6.79 13.82 1.99
N LEU A 178 7.95 13.24 2.32
CA LEU A 178 8.99 12.90 1.34
C LEU A 178 8.54 11.79 0.36
N CYS A 179 8.87 12.00 -0.92
CA CYS A 179 8.67 11.05 -2.01
C CYS A 179 9.81 10.02 -2.03
N GLY A 180 9.71 9.04 -1.13
CA GLY A 180 10.71 7.99 -0.97
C GLY A 180 12.08 8.52 -0.53
N ASP A 181 13.05 7.62 -0.49
CA ASP A 181 14.39 7.92 0.03
C ASP A 181 15.28 8.43 -1.13
N GLY A 182 15.72 9.68 -1.04
CA GLY A 182 16.80 10.21 -1.90
C GLY A 182 16.43 11.18 -3.01
N THR A 183 15.14 11.47 -3.26
CA THR A 183 14.75 12.50 -4.26
C THR A 183 14.77 13.93 -3.70
N GLY A 184 14.61 14.08 -2.38
CA GLY A 184 14.36 15.37 -1.73
C GLY A 184 13.01 16.01 -2.09
N ALA A 185 12.20 15.35 -2.91
CA ALA A 185 10.89 15.84 -3.33
C ALA A 185 9.81 15.50 -2.29
N CYS A 186 8.79 16.35 -2.16
CA CYS A 186 7.65 16.13 -1.28
C CYS A 186 6.35 16.01 -2.07
N TYR A 187 5.41 15.19 -1.58
CA TYR A 187 4.07 15.08 -2.15
C TYR A 187 3.37 16.43 -2.15
N LEU A 188 2.84 16.84 -3.29
CA LEU A 188 2.19 18.16 -3.47
C LEU A 188 0.69 18.15 -3.14
N LEU A 189 0.14 16.97 -2.84
CA LEU A 189 -1.24 16.75 -2.44
C LEU A 189 -1.34 15.50 -1.55
N PRO A 190 -2.43 15.33 -0.78
CA PRO A 190 -2.70 14.06 -0.12
C PRO A 190 -2.92 12.95 -1.15
N VAL A 191 -2.34 11.76 -0.90
CA VAL A 191 -2.46 10.62 -1.81
C VAL A 191 -2.92 9.39 -1.03
N LEU A 192 -4.00 8.76 -1.50
CA LEU A 192 -4.40 7.40 -1.13
C LEU A 192 -3.43 6.44 -1.80
N ASP A 193 -2.58 5.79 -1.01
CA ASP A 193 -1.39 5.11 -1.54
C ASP A 193 -1.60 3.63 -1.78
N THR A 194 -2.07 2.93 -0.74
CA THR A 194 -2.41 1.52 -0.81
C THR A 194 -3.79 1.33 -0.22
N VAL A 195 -4.59 0.47 -0.82
CA VAL A 195 -5.93 0.11 -0.36
C VAL A 195 -6.03 -1.39 -0.54
N PHE A 196 -6.49 -2.11 0.47
CA PHE A 196 -6.69 -3.56 0.39
C PHE A 196 -7.94 -3.96 1.18
N VAL A 197 -8.76 -4.81 0.57
CA VAL A 197 -9.88 -5.47 1.25
C VAL A 197 -9.73 -6.97 1.07
N ARG A 198 -9.77 -7.71 2.17
CA ARG A 198 -9.70 -9.18 2.15
C ARG A 198 -10.77 -9.76 1.23
N ARG A 199 -10.41 -10.76 0.43
CA ARG A 199 -11.22 -11.36 -0.64
C ARG A 199 -12.61 -11.79 -0.16
N LYS A 200 -12.70 -12.37 1.03
CA LYS A 200 -13.96 -12.81 1.66
C LYS A 200 -14.91 -11.65 2.04
N HIS A 201 -14.41 -10.42 2.08
CA HIS A 201 -15.15 -9.20 2.40
C HIS A 201 -15.34 -8.24 1.21
N ARG A 202 -14.83 -8.59 0.02
CA ARG A 202 -14.98 -7.76 -1.19
C ARG A 202 -16.43 -7.73 -1.68
N ARG A 203 -16.75 -6.74 -2.52
CA ARG A 203 -18.09 -6.48 -3.10
C ARG A 203 -19.18 -6.17 -2.07
N GLN A 204 -18.79 -5.62 -0.93
CA GLN A 204 -19.70 -5.18 0.13
C GLN A 204 -19.63 -3.65 0.37
N GLY A 205 -19.17 -2.89 -0.63
CA GLY A 205 -19.02 -1.42 -0.53
C GLY A 205 -17.82 -0.93 0.29
N LEU A 206 -16.98 -1.82 0.84
CA LEU A 206 -15.89 -1.45 1.74
C LEU A 206 -14.81 -0.57 1.08
N GLY A 207 -14.45 -0.86 -0.17
CA GLY A 207 -13.51 -0.01 -0.92
C GLY A 207 -14.04 1.40 -1.16
N THR A 208 -15.33 1.53 -1.45
CA THR A 208 -16.02 2.82 -1.60
C THR A 208 -16.05 3.57 -0.27
N ALA A 209 -16.29 2.87 0.85
CA ALA A 209 -16.26 3.47 2.19
C ALA A 209 -14.86 3.99 2.54
N MET A 210 -13.78 3.27 2.21
CA MET A 210 -12.40 3.73 2.38
C MET A 210 -12.08 4.96 1.53
N LEU A 211 -12.51 4.97 0.26
CA LEU A 211 -12.31 6.13 -0.62
C LEU A 211 -13.07 7.36 -0.11
N ARG A 212 -14.30 7.17 0.37
CA ARG A 212 -15.11 8.23 0.98
C ARG A 212 -14.44 8.82 2.21
N ASP A 213 -14.05 7.97 3.16
CA ASP A 213 -13.37 8.39 4.39
C ASP A 213 -12.06 9.13 4.10
N PHE A 214 -11.31 8.73 3.06
CA PHE A 214 -10.15 9.48 2.58
C PHE A 214 -10.53 10.88 2.06
N CYS A 215 -11.57 11.01 1.23
CA CYS A 215 -11.99 12.31 0.69
C CYS A 215 -12.51 13.25 1.80
N GLU A 216 -13.23 12.72 2.78
CA GLU A 216 -13.72 13.45 3.95
C GLU A 216 -12.57 13.91 4.86
N THR A 217 -11.58 13.04 5.08
CA THR A 217 -10.38 13.34 5.87
C THR A 217 -9.59 14.53 5.29
N PHE A 218 -9.60 14.71 3.97
CA PHE A 218 -8.91 15.80 3.28
C PHE A 218 -9.89 16.73 2.56
N SER A 219 -11.03 17.04 3.19
CA SER A 219 -12.10 17.87 2.61
C SER A 219 -11.66 19.29 2.21
N GLU A 220 -10.62 19.83 2.84
CA GLU A 220 -10.08 21.16 2.56
C GLU A 220 -9.13 21.22 1.34
N ASP A 221 -8.61 20.07 0.87
CA ASP A 221 -7.70 20.03 -0.27
C ASP A 221 -8.48 20.03 -1.60
N GLU A 222 -8.15 20.97 -2.49
CA GLU A 222 -8.78 21.10 -3.81
C GLU A 222 -8.49 19.89 -4.74
N ALA A 223 -7.40 19.17 -4.50
CA ALA A 223 -7.01 18.00 -5.27
C ALA A 223 -6.48 16.89 -4.37
N LEU A 224 -6.96 15.68 -4.64
CA LEU A 224 -6.63 14.45 -3.94
C LEU A 224 -6.08 13.42 -4.93
N GLY A 225 -5.08 12.67 -4.51
CA GLY A 225 -4.42 11.67 -5.32
C GLY A 225 -4.81 10.24 -4.96
N VAL A 226 -4.79 9.36 -5.97
CA VAL A 226 -4.74 7.91 -5.82
C VAL A 226 -3.47 7.44 -6.52
N SER A 227 -2.60 6.71 -5.81
CA SER A 227 -1.29 6.30 -6.34
C SER A 227 -1.43 5.42 -7.59
N CYS A 228 -0.69 5.81 -8.63
CA CYS A 228 -0.52 5.04 -9.87
C CYS A 228 0.44 3.86 -9.64
N PRO A 229 0.20 2.67 -10.24
CA PRO A 229 -0.98 2.31 -11.04
C PRO A 229 -2.20 2.00 -10.18
N ILE A 230 -3.38 2.40 -10.66
CA ILE A 230 -4.67 2.01 -10.09
C ILE A 230 -5.10 0.66 -10.68
N SER A 231 -5.40 -0.31 -9.81
CA SER A 231 -5.91 -1.62 -10.24
C SER A 231 -7.29 -1.52 -10.92
N PRO A 232 -7.65 -2.46 -11.83
CA PRO A 232 -8.98 -2.46 -12.45
C PRO A 232 -10.14 -2.48 -11.43
N ALA A 233 -9.97 -3.21 -10.32
CA ALA A 233 -10.94 -3.25 -9.23
C ALA A 233 -11.10 -1.88 -8.55
N MET A 234 -9.99 -1.18 -8.28
CA MET A 234 -10.04 0.17 -7.71
C MET A 234 -10.63 1.19 -8.70
N TYR A 235 -10.38 1.06 -10.00
CA TYR A 235 -11.05 1.89 -11.01
C TYR A 235 -12.57 1.75 -10.98
N GLN A 236 -13.09 0.52 -10.76
CA GLN A 236 -14.53 0.31 -10.59
C GLN A 236 -15.06 0.98 -9.31
N VAL A 237 -14.30 0.93 -8.21
CA VAL A 237 -14.63 1.66 -6.98
C VAL A 237 -14.68 3.17 -7.23
N CYS A 238 -13.65 3.74 -7.84
CA CYS A 238 -13.60 5.15 -8.21
C CYS A 238 -14.77 5.55 -9.10
N ARG A 239 -15.10 4.72 -10.11
CA ARG A 239 -16.25 4.96 -10.99
C ARG A 239 -17.55 5.04 -10.21
N GLN A 240 -17.85 4.03 -9.39
CA GLN A 240 -19.08 3.99 -8.60
C GLN A 240 -19.16 5.18 -7.63
N PHE A 241 -18.04 5.52 -6.99
CA PHE A 241 -17.93 6.66 -6.10
C PHE A 241 -18.21 7.98 -6.82
N LEU A 242 -17.54 8.24 -7.95
CA LEU A 242 -17.69 9.50 -8.71
C LEU A 242 -19.06 9.65 -9.40
N LEU A 243 -19.77 8.55 -9.62
CA LEU A 243 -21.17 8.59 -10.02
C LEU A 243 -22.08 9.04 -8.87
N ALA A 244 -21.81 8.56 -7.65
CA ALA A 244 -22.60 8.87 -6.46
C ALA A 244 -22.28 10.26 -5.86
N TYR A 245 -21.05 10.76 -6.03
CA TYR A 245 -20.57 12.03 -5.47
C TYR A 245 -20.01 12.93 -6.60
N PRO A 246 -20.88 13.63 -7.35
CA PRO A 246 -20.45 14.49 -8.46
C PRO A 246 -19.45 15.59 -8.08
N GLU A 247 -19.51 16.08 -6.86
CA GLU A 247 -18.61 17.09 -6.28
C GLU A 247 -17.15 16.62 -6.23
N GLU A 248 -16.91 15.31 -6.15
CA GLU A 248 -15.56 14.73 -6.10
C GLU A 248 -14.92 14.53 -7.48
N ARG A 249 -15.68 14.69 -8.58
CA ARG A 249 -15.21 14.43 -9.97
C ARG A 249 -14.02 15.27 -10.36
N GLY A 250 -13.95 16.51 -9.87
CA GLY A 250 -12.81 17.41 -10.10
C GLY A 250 -11.67 17.28 -9.09
N ARG A 251 -11.90 16.57 -7.98
CA ARG A 251 -10.95 16.46 -6.87
C ARG A 251 -10.07 15.22 -6.98
N LEU A 252 -10.53 14.13 -7.60
CA LEU A 252 -9.80 12.85 -7.64
C LEU A 252 -8.92 12.65 -8.88
N TRP A 253 -7.63 12.45 -8.64
CA TRP A 253 -6.59 12.28 -9.66
C TRP A 253 -5.81 10.98 -9.45
N GLU A 254 -5.44 10.31 -10.53
CA GLU A 254 -4.40 9.28 -10.50
C GLU A 254 -3.05 9.98 -10.55
N VAL A 255 -2.13 9.61 -9.65
CA VAL A 255 -0.94 10.41 -9.37
C VAL A 255 0.32 9.57 -9.38
N GLU A 256 1.34 10.07 -10.09
CA GLU A 256 2.73 9.67 -9.91
C GLU A 256 3.43 10.65 -8.95
N PRO A 257 4.27 10.19 -8.01
CA PRO A 257 4.99 11.09 -7.10
C PRO A 257 5.90 12.10 -7.86
N PRO A 258 6.04 13.36 -7.40
CA PRO A 258 5.40 14.01 -6.24
C PRO A 258 3.96 14.50 -6.47
N GLY A 259 3.40 14.25 -7.65
CA GLY A 259 2.07 14.70 -8.01
C GLY A 259 2.02 16.17 -8.35
N ALA A 260 2.92 16.67 -9.18
CA ALA A 260 2.74 17.97 -9.85
C ALA A 260 1.64 17.89 -10.92
N TRP A 261 1.17 19.02 -11.46
CA TRP A 261 0.11 19.03 -12.49
C TRP A 261 0.37 18.13 -13.69
N GLY A 262 1.63 18.05 -14.17
CA GLY A 262 2.02 17.13 -15.25
C GLY A 262 2.12 15.65 -14.87
N GLN A 263 1.89 15.33 -13.60
CA GLN A 263 2.00 13.98 -13.01
C GLN A 263 0.66 13.51 -12.43
N ARG A 264 -0.43 14.19 -12.80
CA ARG A 264 -1.79 13.86 -12.38
C ARG A 264 -2.64 13.61 -13.63
N THR A 265 -3.48 12.59 -13.60
CA THR A 265 -4.52 12.40 -14.62
C THR A 265 -5.89 12.29 -13.95
N SER A 266 -6.89 13.02 -14.45
CA SER A 266 -8.24 12.96 -13.86
C SER A 266 -8.79 11.54 -13.96
N ILE A 267 -9.19 10.98 -12.82
CA ILE A 267 -9.78 9.64 -12.77
C ILE A 267 -11.14 9.65 -13.47
N TRP A 268 -11.94 10.71 -13.27
CA TRP A 268 -13.23 10.86 -13.92
C TRP A 268 -13.11 10.80 -15.45
N LEU A 269 -12.18 11.57 -16.02
CA LEU A 269 -11.96 11.57 -17.47
C LEU A 269 -11.51 10.20 -17.99
N LYS A 270 -10.63 9.50 -17.27
CA LYS A 270 -10.23 8.13 -17.64
C LYS A 270 -11.41 7.17 -17.64
N VAL A 271 -12.26 7.24 -16.62
CA VAL A 271 -13.48 6.41 -16.51
C VAL A 271 -14.45 6.68 -17.66
N GLN A 272 -14.67 7.94 -18.03
CA GLN A 272 -15.55 8.32 -19.15
C GLN A 272 -15.01 7.83 -20.49
N LEU A 273 -13.71 8.01 -20.74
CA LEU A 273 -13.06 7.54 -21.97
C LEU A 273 -13.10 6.01 -22.11
N GLN A 274 -12.97 5.27 -20.99
CA GLN A 274 -13.12 3.82 -21.01
C GLN A 274 -14.55 3.38 -21.37
N GLN A 275 -15.58 4.07 -20.87
CA GLN A 275 -16.98 3.78 -21.22
C GLN A 275 -17.28 4.05 -22.69
N ALA A 276 -16.79 5.17 -23.23
CA ALA A 276 -16.95 5.51 -24.64
C ALA A 276 -16.35 4.43 -25.56
N ARG A 277 -15.23 3.82 -25.17
CA ARG A 277 -14.60 2.70 -25.90
C ARG A 277 -15.40 1.40 -25.83
N LEU A 278 -16.23 1.22 -24.81
CA LEU A 278 -17.07 0.04 -24.61
C LEU A 278 -18.49 0.20 -25.17
N GLY A 279 -18.82 1.35 -25.78
CA GLY A 279 -20.12 1.60 -26.41
C GLY A 279 -21.28 1.83 -25.42
N GLU A 280 -20.99 1.98 -24.13
CA GLU A 280 -21.99 2.23 -23.08
C GLU A 280 -22.19 3.75 -22.87
N TRP A 281 -22.88 4.42 -23.80
CA TRP A 281 -23.25 5.84 -23.64
C TRP A 281 -24.72 5.97 -23.18
N PRO A 282 -25.03 6.66 -22.07
CA PRO A 282 -26.41 7.07 -21.77
C PRO A 282 -26.79 8.27 -22.67
N PRO A 283 -28.03 8.39 -23.17
CA PRO A 283 -28.42 9.31 -24.26
C PRO A 283 -28.47 10.79 -23.84
N ALA A 284 -27.33 11.39 -23.51
CA ALA A 284 -27.17 12.83 -23.24
C ALA A 284 -25.80 13.34 -23.70
N GLY A 285 -25.58 13.38 -25.01
CA GLY A 285 -24.33 13.78 -25.68
C GLY A 285 -23.87 15.24 -25.51
N LEU A 286 -24.69 16.12 -24.92
CA LEU A 286 -24.44 17.57 -24.92
C LEU A 286 -23.88 18.13 -23.60
N TYR A 287 -24.15 17.50 -22.46
CA TYR A 287 -23.68 18.01 -21.15
C TYR A 287 -22.17 17.78 -20.93
N LEU A 288 -21.60 16.72 -21.52
CA LEU A 288 -20.19 16.34 -21.33
C LEU A 288 -19.20 17.14 -22.17
N ALA A 289 -19.60 17.70 -23.33
CA ALA A 289 -18.72 18.58 -24.10
C ALA A 289 -18.36 19.85 -23.28
N GLN A 290 -19.30 20.33 -22.47
CA GLN A 290 -19.13 21.50 -21.62
C GLN A 290 -18.28 21.19 -20.37
N GLU A 291 -18.43 20.00 -19.77
CA GLU A 291 -17.54 19.53 -18.69
C GLU A 291 -16.12 19.25 -19.20
N LEU A 292 -15.97 18.58 -20.35
CA LEU A 292 -14.67 18.31 -20.98
C LEU A 292 -13.97 19.62 -21.36
N LEU A 293 -14.69 20.61 -21.89
CA LEU A 293 -14.15 21.95 -22.14
C LEU A 293 -13.77 22.64 -20.83
N GLY A 294 -14.59 22.57 -19.78
CA GLY A 294 -14.26 23.12 -18.46
C GLY A 294 -13.00 22.50 -17.84
N PHE A 295 -12.87 21.17 -17.89
CA PHE A 295 -11.72 20.42 -17.37
C PHE A 295 -10.45 20.56 -18.20
N ILE A 296 -10.54 20.77 -19.51
CA ILE A 296 -9.39 21.04 -20.38
C ILE A 296 -8.95 22.50 -20.27
N LEU A 297 -9.90 23.44 -20.15
CA LEU A 297 -9.62 24.87 -20.09
C LEU A 297 -9.17 25.33 -18.70
N GLN A 298 -9.68 24.78 -17.59
CA GLN A 298 -9.26 25.20 -16.24
C GLN A 298 -7.75 25.05 -15.98
N PRO A 299 -7.10 23.92 -16.32
CA PRO A 299 -5.65 23.78 -16.19
C PRO A 299 -4.88 24.77 -17.06
N LEU A 300 -5.38 25.06 -18.28
CA LEU A 300 -4.78 26.02 -19.19
C LEU A 300 -4.91 27.46 -18.67
N VAL A 301 -6.08 27.83 -18.14
CA VAL A 301 -6.33 29.14 -17.54
C VAL A 301 -5.50 29.32 -16.26
N SER A 302 -5.37 28.28 -15.43
CA SER A 302 -4.54 28.30 -14.22
C SER A 302 -3.04 28.32 -14.54
N GLN A 303 -2.59 27.62 -15.59
CA GLN A 303 -1.22 27.72 -16.11
C GLN A 303 -0.92 29.14 -16.62
N CYS A 304 -1.85 29.74 -17.36
CA CYS A 304 -1.72 31.14 -17.78
C CYS A 304 -1.67 32.09 -16.57
N TRP A 305 -2.47 31.86 -15.53
CA TRP A 305 -2.49 32.70 -14.33
C TRP A 305 -1.21 32.58 -13.48
N GLN A 306 -0.63 31.38 -13.34
CA GLN A 306 0.67 31.20 -12.67
C GLN A 306 1.83 31.81 -13.45
N VAL A 307 1.84 31.69 -14.78
CA VAL A 307 2.83 32.36 -15.64
C VAL A 307 2.69 33.89 -15.53
N LEU A 308 1.46 34.41 -15.46
CA LEU A 308 1.19 35.83 -15.23
C LEU A 308 1.59 36.30 -13.82
N GLN A 309 1.39 35.49 -12.77
CA GLN A 309 1.86 35.81 -11.42
C GLN A 309 3.39 35.81 -11.32
N MET A 310 4.08 34.89 -12.00
CA MET A 310 5.55 34.89 -12.09
C MET A 310 6.07 36.11 -12.86
N HIS A 311 5.36 36.55 -13.91
CA HIS A 311 5.69 37.78 -14.63
C HIS A 311 5.39 39.07 -13.84
N SER A 312 4.34 39.06 -12.99
CA SER A 312 3.99 40.20 -12.15
C SER A 312 4.97 40.40 -10.97
N LYS A 313 5.53 39.31 -10.43
CA LYS A 313 6.52 39.34 -9.33
C LYS A 313 7.99 39.40 -9.79
N GLY A 314 8.25 39.32 -11.10
CA GLY A 314 9.59 39.28 -11.69
C GLY A 314 10.02 40.57 -12.39
N LYS A 315 9.93 41.73 -11.72
CA LYS A 315 10.74 42.91 -12.11
C LYS A 315 11.93 43.00 -11.16
N ASN A 316 13.12 42.75 -11.71
CA ASN A 316 14.45 42.69 -11.09
C ASN A 316 14.88 41.33 -10.55
N LEU A 317 15.44 40.49 -11.43
CA LEU A 317 16.81 40.02 -11.22
C LEU A 317 17.48 39.63 -12.54
N GLN A 318 18.58 40.30 -12.82
CA GLN A 318 19.48 40.10 -13.92
C GLN A 318 20.29 38.79 -13.72
N ARG A 319 20.48 38.05 -14.82
CA ARG A 319 21.62 37.15 -15.17
C ARG A 319 21.39 35.62 -15.17
N ARG A 320 21.55 35.08 -16.40
CA ARG A 320 22.04 33.76 -16.87
C ARG A 320 21.03 32.61 -17.06
N CYS A 321 20.59 32.49 -18.33
CA CYS A 321 20.31 31.22 -19.02
C CYS A 321 21.39 30.98 -20.11
N PRO A 322 21.62 29.71 -20.49
CA PRO A 322 21.43 29.31 -21.88
C PRO A 322 20.54 28.03 -21.93
N VAL A 323 19.38 28.06 -22.57
CA VAL A 323 19.15 27.71 -23.99
C VAL A 323 19.68 26.32 -24.36
N SER A 324 18.79 25.32 -24.35
CA SER A 324 18.67 24.37 -25.47
C SER A 324 17.27 23.73 -25.48
N MET A 325 16.55 24.07 -26.53
CA MET A 325 15.24 23.58 -26.91
C MET A 325 15.26 22.09 -27.30
N LEU A 326 14.14 21.43 -26.99
CA LEU A 326 13.42 20.51 -27.87
C LEU A 326 13.98 20.37 -29.30
N ARG A 327 14.45 19.16 -29.66
CA ARG A 327 14.38 18.65 -31.03
C ARG A 327 14.11 17.14 -31.06
N SER A 328 12.94 16.83 -31.62
CA SER A 328 12.62 15.77 -32.59
C SER A 328 13.00 14.30 -32.34
N ARG A 329 11.93 13.48 -32.42
CA ARG A 329 11.84 12.04 -32.68
C ARG A 329 12.63 11.53 -33.91
N GLU A 330 12.89 10.22 -33.85
CA GLU A 330 13.01 9.21 -34.92
C GLU A 330 14.29 9.16 -35.79
N LEU A 331 15.08 8.09 -35.64
CA LEU A 331 15.28 7.01 -36.65
C LEU A 331 16.46 6.06 -36.30
N ASN A 332 16.10 4.78 -36.14
CA ASN A 332 16.73 3.54 -36.61
C ASN A 332 18.25 3.42 -36.86
N SER A 333 18.82 2.28 -36.39
CA SER A 333 19.56 1.26 -37.20
C SER A 333 20.59 0.52 -36.30
N LEU A 334 20.30 -0.70 -35.82
CA LEU A 334 20.72 -2.02 -36.36
C LEU A 334 22.23 -2.37 -36.30
N ALA A 335 22.58 -3.36 -35.47
CA ALA A 335 23.55 -4.48 -35.69
C ALA A 335 23.67 -5.29 -34.36
N ALA A 336 23.17 -6.52 -34.20
CA ALA A 336 23.55 -7.84 -34.75
C ALA A 336 24.57 -8.65 -33.89
N PHE A 337 24.05 -9.59 -33.07
CA PHE A 337 24.43 -11.01 -32.69
C PHE A 337 25.89 -11.58 -32.87
N PRO A 338 26.32 -12.77 -32.31
CA PRO A 338 25.71 -13.76 -31.34
C PRO A 338 26.64 -14.53 -30.32
N PHE A 339 26.00 -15.30 -29.37
CA PHE A 339 26.33 -16.63 -28.75
C PHE A 339 27.48 -16.82 -27.67
N PRO A 340 27.59 -17.95 -26.92
CA PRO A 340 26.88 -18.34 -25.67
C PRO A 340 27.78 -18.79 -24.46
N TRP A 341 27.21 -18.74 -23.24
CA TRP A 341 27.47 -19.60 -22.05
C TRP A 341 28.89 -19.70 -21.47
N LEU A 342 29.09 -19.15 -20.26
CA LEU A 342 29.53 -19.87 -19.04
C LEU A 342 29.47 -18.94 -17.80
N LEU A 343 28.60 -19.32 -16.87
CA LEU A 343 28.83 -19.42 -15.42
C LEU A 343 28.80 -18.20 -14.46
N HIS A 344 28.04 -18.48 -13.39
CA HIS A 344 28.15 -18.02 -12.00
C HIS A 344 27.46 -16.72 -11.56
N PHE A 345 26.28 -16.93 -10.97
CA PHE A 345 25.88 -16.44 -9.64
C PHE A 345 26.22 -14.98 -9.30
N THR A 346 25.31 -14.08 -9.66
CA THR A 346 24.87 -12.96 -8.80
C THR A 346 23.41 -12.68 -9.13
N PRO A 347 22.49 -12.47 -8.17
CA PRO A 347 21.22 -11.84 -8.48
C PRO A 347 21.52 -10.36 -8.74
N ASP A 348 21.61 -10.01 -10.01
CA ASP A 348 21.77 -8.65 -10.49
C ASP A 348 20.54 -7.82 -10.06
N MET A 349 20.73 -6.91 -9.10
CA MET A 349 19.76 -5.91 -8.67
C MET A 349 19.59 -4.77 -9.70
N ARG A 350 19.53 -5.09 -11.00
CA ARG A 350 19.37 -4.08 -12.06
C ARG A 350 18.30 -4.49 -13.08
N ALA A 351 17.08 -4.66 -12.58
CA ALA A 351 15.85 -4.48 -13.37
C ALA A 351 14.65 -4.36 -12.43
N LEU A 352 14.70 -3.42 -11.49
CA LEU A 352 13.56 -3.05 -10.66
C LEU A 352 13.47 -1.53 -10.71
N HIS A 353 12.79 -1.00 -11.72
CA HIS A 353 12.14 0.30 -11.56
C HIS A 353 11.09 0.13 -10.45
N ARG A 354 11.51 0.31 -9.20
CA ARG A 354 10.66 0.29 -8.00
C ARG A 354 9.77 1.54 -8.03
N VAL A 355 8.61 1.42 -8.67
CA VAL A 355 7.53 2.40 -8.52
C VAL A 355 6.91 2.20 -7.13
N HIS A 356 6.99 3.26 -6.33
CA HIS A 356 6.56 3.31 -4.94
C HIS A 356 5.08 3.68 -4.86
N GLY A 357 4.30 2.90 -4.11
CA GLY A 357 2.86 3.15 -3.87
C GLY A 357 1.97 2.60 -4.98
N ARG A 358 1.06 1.66 -4.68
CA ARG A 358 0.08 1.16 -5.68
C ARG A 358 -1.26 0.89 -4.99
N CYS A 359 -2.36 1.36 -5.57
CA CYS A 359 -3.71 1.09 -5.05
C CYS A 359 -4.30 -0.19 -5.65
N VAL A 360 -4.27 -1.29 -4.89
CA VAL A 360 -4.67 -2.65 -5.35
C VAL A 360 -5.74 -3.25 -4.46
N LEU A 361 -7.00 -3.18 -4.91
CA LEU A 361 -8.16 -3.57 -4.10
C LEU A 361 -8.38 -5.09 -4.00
#